data_AF-A0AAV0JLH1-F1
#
_entry.id   AF-A0AAV0JLH1-F1
#
_cell.length_a   1.000
_cell.length_b   1.000
_cell.length_c   1.000
_cell.angle_alpha   90.00
_cell.angle_beta   90.00
_cell.angle_gamma   90.00
#
_symmetry.space_group_name_H-M   'P 1'
#
loop_
_entity.id
_entity.type
_entity.pdbx_description
1 polymer ?
#
loop_
_entity_poly.entity_id
_entity_poly.type
_entity_poly.pdbx_seq_one_letter_code
_entity_poly.pdbx_strand_id
1 'polypeptide(L)'
;MAGTNTWNAVIEWALSEMLKNPRIMKKAQDEVRQLVFNGKGDIVDEACINQLHYLQLVVTETLRLHPSGPLNVPRENQETVVIQGYRIPAKTKPNHWTDPETFYPERFLNTCTDYKGLHFQFIPFGAGRRMCPGVHYGTTIAKLVLANLLYHFDWELANGVKPQDLDMEERLGLDLRRKNDLVIIPIPYHHQAA
;
A
#
# COMPACT_ATOMS: atom_id res chain seq x y z
N MET A 1 -15.43 -1.62 -11.00
CA MET A 1 -14.38 -2.66 -10.94
C MET A 1 -12.99 -2.09 -10.66
N ALA A 2 -12.43 -1.21 -11.50
CA ALA A 2 -11.06 -0.71 -11.34
C ALA A 2 -10.77 0.04 -10.01
N GLY A 3 -11.74 0.75 -9.43
CA GLY A 3 -11.57 1.41 -8.13
C GLY A 3 -11.74 0.48 -6.94
N THR A 4 -12.83 -0.29 -6.89
CA THR A 4 -13.15 -1.13 -5.72
C THR A 4 -12.13 -2.24 -5.48
N ASN A 5 -11.77 -2.97 -6.54
CA ASN A 5 -10.94 -4.16 -6.43
C ASN A 5 -9.49 -3.84 -6.05
N THR A 6 -8.95 -2.76 -6.61
CA THR A 6 -7.53 -2.40 -6.46
C THR A 6 -7.22 -1.89 -5.06
N TRP A 7 -8.07 -1.03 -4.50
CA TRP A 7 -7.85 -0.48 -3.16
C TRP A 7 -8.16 -1.50 -2.06
N ASN A 8 -9.11 -2.41 -2.27
CA ASN A 8 -9.32 -3.54 -1.36
C ASN A 8 -8.06 -4.39 -1.26
N ALA A 9 -7.41 -4.70 -2.41
CA ALA A 9 -6.14 -5.44 -2.41
C ALA A 9 -5.02 -4.67 -1.69
N VAL A 10 -4.92 -3.34 -1.89
CA VAL A 10 -3.93 -2.50 -1.18
C VAL A 10 -4.17 -2.51 0.33
N ILE A 11 -5.42 -2.39 0.80
CA ILE A 11 -5.76 -2.44 2.22
C ILE A 11 -5.39 -3.81 2.81
N GLU A 12 -5.75 -4.88 2.12
CA GLU A 12 -5.46 -6.26 2.56
C GLU A 12 -3.95 -6.53 2.64
N TRP A 13 -3.18 -6.11 1.62
CA TRP A 13 -1.73 -6.23 1.63
C TRP A 13 -1.07 -5.37 2.70
N ALA A 14 -1.52 -4.13 2.89
CA ALA A 14 -0.99 -3.26 3.93
C ALA A 14 -1.21 -3.85 5.33
N LEU A 15 -2.41 -4.37 5.62
CA LEU A 15 -2.68 -5.06 6.89
C LEU A 15 -1.81 -6.31 7.05
N SER A 16 -1.68 -7.11 6.00
CA SER A 16 -0.85 -8.32 6.01
C SER A 16 0.61 -8.02 6.33
N GLU A 17 1.18 -7.00 5.68
CA GLU A 17 2.56 -6.59 5.88
C GLU A 17 2.78 -6.00 7.27
N MET A 18 1.82 -5.22 7.80
CA MET A 18 1.89 -4.73 9.18
C MET A 18 1.80 -5.89 10.19
N LEU A 19 0.93 -6.87 9.98
CA LEU A 19 0.79 -8.04 10.86
C LEU A 19 2.03 -8.92 10.86
N LYS A 20 2.65 -9.09 9.69
CA LYS A 20 3.94 -9.79 9.54
C LYS A 20 5.08 -9.02 10.21
N ASN A 21 4.96 -7.70 10.32
CA ASN A 21 5.96 -6.80 10.89
C ASN A 21 5.42 -5.98 12.08
N PRO A 22 5.33 -6.57 13.31
CA PRO A 22 4.74 -5.90 14.47
C PRO A 22 5.33 -4.53 14.82
N ARG A 23 6.61 -4.30 14.50
CA ARG A 23 7.28 -2.99 14.63
C ARG A 23 6.57 -1.91 13.80
N ILE A 24 6.21 -2.25 12.56
CA ILE A 24 5.55 -1.34 11.62
C ILE A 24 4.10 -1.13 12.04
N MET A 25 3.38 -2.20 12.41
CA MET A 25 2.02 -2.13 12.95
C MET A 25 1.95 -1.15 14.12
N LYS A 26 2.79 -1.36 15.13
CA LYS A 26 2.82 -0.50 16.32
C LYS A 26 3.07 0.95 15.98
N LYS A 27 4.07 1.24 15.14
CA LYS A 27 4.40 2.61 14.74
C LYS A 27 3.27 3.30 13.96
N ALA A 28 2.54 2.57 13.12
CA ALA A 28 1.38 3.09 12.41
C ALA A 28 0.18 3.33 13.36
N GLN A 29 -0.10 2.41 14.28
CA GLN A 29 -1.13 2.59 15.31
C GLN A 29 -0.82 3.78 16.22
N ASP A 30 0.44 3.91 16.67
CA ASP A 30 0.89 5.01 17.53
C ASP A 30 0.69 6.36 16.83
N GLU A 31 1.08 6.50 15.55
CA GLU A 31 0.85 7.73 14.76
C GLU A 31 -0.63 8.08 14.68
N VAL A 32 -1.46 7.11 14.28
CA VAL A 32 -2.91 7.33 14.10
C VAL A 32 -3.57 7.73 15.41
N ARG A 33 -3.28 7.00 16.50
CA ARG A 33 -3.89 7.24 17.81
C ARG A 33 -3.44 8.59 18.38
N GLN A 34 -2.14 8.92 18.31
CA GLN A 34 -1.63 10.21 18.79
C GLN A 34 -2.24 11.41 18.06
N LEU A 35 -2.47 11.30 16.75
CA LEU A 35 -3.06 12.38 15.96
C LEU A 35 -4.48 12.72 16.45
N VAL A 36 -5.26 11.69 16.80
CA VAL A 36 -6.65 11.83 17.22
C VAL A 36 -6.74 12.30 18.68
N PHE A 37 -5.91 11.74 19.56
CA PHE A 37 -5.78 12.17 20.96
C PHE A 37 -5.42 13.66 21.12
N ASN A 38 -4.71 14.25 20.16
CA ASN A 38 -4.33 15.66 20.18
C ASN A 38 -5.47 16.62 19.74
N GLY A 39 -6.74 16.21 19.89
CA GLY A 39 -7.89 17.12 19.85
C GLY A 39 -8.70 17.15 18.55
N LYS A 40 -8.76 16.03 17.81
CA LYS A 40 -9.51 15.95 16.54
C LYS A 40 -10.82 15.12 16.57
N GLY A 41 -11.29 14.72 17.75
CA GLY A 41 -12.55 13.98 17.94
C GLY A 41 -12.34 12.47 18.03
N ASP A 42 -13.41 11.68 17.96
CA ASP A 42 -13.35 10.20 18.12
C ASP A 42 -13.20 9.44 16.78
N ILE A 43 -13.06 10.16 15.65
CA ILE A 43 -13.09 9.58 14.30
C ILE A 43 -11.95 10.14 13.46
N VAL A 44 -11.25 9.28 12.71
CA VAL A 44 -10.28 9.72 11.70
C VAL A 44 -11.02 10.09 10.42
N ASP A 45 -11.01 11.39 10.09
CA ASP A 45 -11.60 11.94 8.87
C ASP A 45 -10.57 12.25 7.78
N GLU A 46 -11.03 12.74 6.62
CA GLU A 46 -10.15 13.09 5.50
C GLU A 46 -9.15 14.20 5.85
N ALA A 47 -9.53 15.16 6.71
CA ALA A 47 -8.66 16.25 7.11
C ALA A 47 -7.46 15.76 7.94
N CYS A 48 -7.60 14.63 8.63
CA CYS A 48 -6.53 13.98 9.37
C CYS A 48 -5.51 13.24 8.48
N ILE A 49 -5.95 12.72 7.33
CA ILE A 49 -5.14 11.82 6.48
C ILE A 49 -3.83 12.46 6.02
N ASN A 50 -3.81 13.76 5.75
CA ASN A 50 -2.62 14.45 5.29
C ASN A 50 -1.52 14.56 6.37
N GLN A 51 -1.86 14.31 7.63
CA GLN A 51 -0.94 14.37 8.77
C GLN A 51 -0.41 12.99 9.17
N LEU A 52 -0.98 11.92 8.61
CA LEU A 52 -0.55 10.52 8.83
C LEU A 52 0.60 10.16 7.90
N HIS A 53 1.77 10.74 8.16
CA HIS A 53 2.94 10.63 7.30
C HIS A 53 3.48 9.19 7.24
N TYR A 54 3.55 8.49 8.36
CA TYR A 54 4.04 7.12 8.42
C TYR A 54 3.05 6.15 7.77
N LEU A 55 1.75 6.30 7.99
CA LEU A 55 0.74 5.53 7.27
C LEU A 55 0.82 5.75 5.75
N GLN A 56 1.12 6.97 5.31
CA GLN A 56 1.41 7.26 3.91
C GLN A 56 2.63 6.48 3.41
N LEU A 57 3.70 6.33 4.20
CA LEU A 57 4.86 5.50 3.83
C LEU A 57 4.48 4.02 3.71
N VAL A 58 3.65 3.51 4.63
CA VAL A 58 3.16 2.11 4.60
C VAL A 58 2.37 1.85 3.32
N VAL A 59 1.43 2.72 2.95
CA VAL A 59 0.67 2.59 1.69
C VAL A 59 1.59 2.68 0.48
N THR A 60 2.58 3.58 0.51
CA THR A 60 3.55 3.75 -0.59
C THR A 60 4.39 2.49 -0.79
N GLU A 61 4.89 1.90 0.30
CA GLU A 61 5.66 0.63 0.25
C GLU A 61 4.79 -0.56 -0.15
N THR A 62 3.52 -0.58 0.27
CA THR A 62 2.55 -1.59 -0.17
C THR A 62 2.35 -1.55 -1.68
N LEU A 63 2.21 -0.35 -2.26
CA LEU A 63 2.10 -0.17 -3.71
C LEU A 63 3.37 -0.54 -4.48
N ARG A 64 4.54 -0.50 -3.83
CA ARG A 64 5.82 -0.89 -4.42
C ARG A 64 5.96 -2.41 -4.45
N LEU A 65 5.71 -3.06 -3.31
CA LEU A 65 5.93 -4.50 -3.14
C LEU A 65 4.78 -5.31 -3.73
N HIS A 66 3.54 -4.87 -3.54
CA HIS A 66 2.32 -5.53 -4.02
C HIS A 66 1.47 -4.62 -4.92
N PRO A 67 1.99 -4.20 -6.09
CA PRO A 67 1.23 -3.38 -7.02
C PRO A 67 0.03 -4.19 -7.54
N SER A 68 -1.20 -3.73 -7.24
CA SER A 68 -2.42 -4.39 -7.69
C SER A 68 -2.46 -4.62 -9.21
N GLY A 69 -1.81 -3.75 -10.01
CA GLY A 69 -1.65 -3.95 -11.46
C GLY A 69 -0.16 -4.03 -11.85
N PRO A 70 0.52 -5.18 -11.68
CA PRO A 70 1.98 -5.27 -11.78
C PRO A 70 2.50 -5.04 -13.22
N LEU A 71 1.63 -5.20 -14.22
CA LEU A 71 1.94 -4.93 -15.63
C LEU A 71 1.33 -3.62 -16.15
N ASN A 72 0.64 -2.86 -15.29
CA ASN A 72 -0.23 -1.75 -15.66
C ASN A 72 -1.26 -2.15 -16.76
N VAL A 73 -2.03 -1.19 -17.26
CA VAL A 73 -2.90 -1.43 -18.42
C VAL A 73 -2.05 -1.45 -19.69
N PRO A 74 -2.20 -2.45 -20.59
CA PRO A 74 -1.49 -2.49 -21.86
C PRO A 74 -1.61 -1.19 -22.65
N ARG A 75 -0.51 -0.78 -23.28
CA ARG A 75 -0.45 0.40 -24.14
C ARG A 75 -0.27 -0.04 -25.59
N GLU A 76 -0.89 0.68 -26.49
CA GLU A 76 -0.77 0.50 -27.94
C GLU A 76 -0.36 1.84 -28.59
N ASN A 77 0.53 1.78 -29.56
CA ASN A 77 0.98 2.96 -30.29
C ASN A 77 -0.03 3.31 -31.38
N GLN A 78 -0.43 4.58 -31.47
CA GLN A 78 -1.33 5.05 -32.53
C GLN A 78 -0.62 5.24 -33.87
N GLU A 79 0.70 5.39 -33.84
CA GLU A 79 1.56 5.61 -35.01
C GLU A 79 2.87 4.82 -34.87
N THR A 80 3.59 4.63 -35.99
CA THR A 80 4.90 3.96 -35.99
C THR A 80 5.90 4.80 -35.19
N VAL A 81 6.52 4.20 -34.17
CA VAL A 81 7.53 4.87 -33.33
C VAL A 81 8.74 3.96 -33.12
N VAL A 82 9.93 4.54 -33.16
CA VAL A 82 11.19 3.86 -32.85
C VAL A 82 11.54 4.13 -31.39
N ILE A 83 11.59 3.09 -30.56
CA ILE A 83 11.99 3.19 -29.15
C ILE A 83 13.43 2.70 -29.01
N GLN A 84 14.34 3.64 -28.74
CA GLN A 84 15.77 3.40 -28.48
C GLN A 84 16.49 2.53 -29.52
N GLY A 85 15.97 2.38 -30.73
CA GLY A 85 16.61 1.59 -31.80
C GLY A 85 16.64 0.07 -31.58
N TYR A 86 15.97 -0.46 -30.55
CA TYR A 86 16.06 -1.88 -30.17
C TYR A 86 14.80 -2.71 -30.44
N ARG A 87 15.04 -4.00 -30.70
CA ARG A 87 14.06 -5.10 -30.65
C ARG A 87 14.16 -5.76 -29.27
N ILE A 88 13.13 -5.63 -28.44
CA ILE A 88 13.16 -6.05 -27.02
C ILE A 88 12.91 -7.57 -26.88
N PRO A 89 13.82 -8.37 -26.28
CA PRO A 89 13.57 -9.79 -25.95
C PRO A 89 12.74 -9.95 -24.67
N ALA A 90 12.05 -11.09 -24.53
CA ALA A 90 11.14 -11.37 -23.42
C ALA A 90 11.86 -11.60 -22.06
N LYS A 91 11.20 -11.19 -20.97
CA LYS A 91 11.50 -11.50 -19.55
C LYS A 91 12.65 -10.73 -18.85
N THR A 92 12.83 -9.43 -19.11
CA THR A 92 13.78 -8.60 -18.34
C THR A 92 13.03 -7.60 -17.45
N LYS A 93 13.16 -7.70 -16.12
CA LYS A 93 12.71 -6.68 -15.17
C LYS A 93 13.94 -5.98 -14.58
N PRO A 94 14.15 -4.68 -14.80
CA PRO A 94 15.21 -3.95 -14.11
C PRO A 94 14.81 -3.75 -12.64
N ASN A 95 15.70 -4.09 -11.70
CA ASN A 95 15.46 -3.93 -10.28
C ASN A 95 16.26 -2.73 -9.76
N HIS A 96 15.56 -1.67 -9.36
CA HIS A 96 16.15 -0.39 -8.95
C HIS A 96 16.10 -0.16 -7.43
N TRP A 97 15.68 -1.15 -6.65
CA TRP A 97 15.46 -1.03 -5.20
C TRP A 97 16.48 -1.85 -4.40
N THR A 98 17.09 -1.23 -3.39
CA THR A 98 17.88 -1.95 -2.37
C THR A 98 16.95 -2.78 -1.50
N ASP A 99 17.27 -4.06 -1.30
CA ASP A 99 16.45 -5.06 -0.59
C ASP A 99 14.99 -5.04 -1.07
N PRO A 100 14.76 -5.38 -2.36
CA PRO A 100 13.50 -5.16 -3.06
C PRO A 100 12.36 -6.00 -2.50
N GLU A 101 12.66 -7.17 -1.93
CA GLU A 101 11.69 -8.09 -1.36
C GLU A 101 11.33 -7.74 0.09
N THR A 102 12.02 -6.78 0.71
CA THR A 102 11.79 -6.39 2.10
C THR A 102 10.78 -5.24 2.17
N PHE A 103 9.71 -5.47 2.93
CA PHE A 103 8.75 -4.42 3.28
C PHE A 103 9.36 -3.44 4.28
N TYR A 104 9.82 -2.29 3.79
CA TYR A 104 10.52 -1.29 4.57
C TYR A 104 10.00 0.12 4.26
N PRO A 105 8.89 0.56 4.89
CA PRO A 105 8.27 1.87 4.63
C PRO A 105 9.23 3.05 4.79
N GLU A 106 10.16 2.97 5.74
CA GLU A 106 11.15 4.03 5.95
C GLU A 106 12.09 4.28 4.76
N ARG A 107 12.12 3.40 3.74
CA ARG A 107 12.86 3.68 2.49
C ARG A 107 12.40 4.93 1.75
N PHE A 108 11.15 5.33 1.97
CA PHE A 108 10.59 6.54 1.36
C PHE A 108 10.81 7.78 2.23
N LEU A 109 11.29 7.62 3.46
CA LEU A 109 11.58 8.72 4.37
C LEU A 109 12.66 9.62 3.76
N ASN A 110 12.41 10.93 3.71
CA ASN A 110 13.32 11.93 3.15
C ASN A 110 13.68 11.69 1.67
N THR A 111 12.88 10.93 0.93
CA THR A 111 13.02 10.79 -0.52
C THR A 111 11.99 11.65 -1.25
N CYS A 112 12.32 12.09 -2.46
CA CYS A 112 11.35 12.75 -3.34
C CYS A 112 10.50 11.74 -4.14
N THR A 113 10.76 10.43 -4.00
CA THR A 113 10.09 9.40 -4.80
C THR A 113 8.63 9.31 -4.41
N ASP A 114 7.76 9.55 -5.38
CA ASP A 114 6.32 9.44 -5.23
C ASP A 114 5.69 8.67 -6.39
N TYR A 115 4.42 8.30 -6.23
CA TYR A 115 3.65 7.57 -7.24
C TYR A 115 2.93 8.49 -8.24
N LYS A 116 3.38 9.75 -8.39
CA LYS A 116 2.79 10.72 -9.34
C LYS A 116 3.36 10.58 -10.76
N GLY A 117 4.03 9.45 -11.03
CA GLY A 117 4.53 9.05 -12.35
C GLY A 117 5.62 9.94 -12.95
N LEU A 118 6.31 10.72 -12.10
CA LEU A 118 7.54 11.42 -12.45
C LEU A 118 8.79 10.57 -12.14
N HIS A 119 8.63 9.53 -11.32
CA HIS A 119 9.68 8.62 -10.88
C HIS A 119 9.48 7.26 -11.55
N PHE A 120 10.14 7.00 -12.68
CA PHE A 120 9.91 5.79 -13.50
C PHE A 120 10.30 4.47 -12.82
N GLN A 121 11.10 4.52 -11.75
CA GLN A 121 11.34 3.38 -10.87
C GLN A 121 10.13 2.99 -10.02
N PHE A 122 9.10 3.85 -9.95
CA PHE A 122 7.92 3.70 -9.10
C PHE A 122 6.64 4.26 -9.75
N ILE A 123 5.99 3.44 -10.59
CA ILE A 123 4.79 3.83 -11.35
C ILE A 123 3.59 2.90 -11.11
N PRO A 124 3.13 2.72 -9.85
CA PRO A 124 2.00 1.83 -9.53
C PRO A 124 0.66 2.32 -10.14
N PHE A 125 0.59 3.60 -10.53
CA PHE A 125 -0.56 4.19 -11.24
C PHE A 125 -0.27 4.53 -12.70
N GLY A 126 0.85 4.01 -13.24
CA GLY A 126 1.37 4.39 -14.54
C GLY A 126 1.94 5.82 -14.57
N ALA A 127 2.20 6.30 -15.78
CA ALA A 127 2.75 7.63 -16.05
C ALA A 127 2.11 8.27 -17.31
N GLY A 128 2.27 9.59 -17.43
CA GLY A 128 1.88 10.38 -18.60
C GLY A 128 0.37 10.46 -18.83
N ARG A 129 -0.03 10.59 -20.11
CA ARG A 129 -1.42 10.88 -20.53
C ARG A 129 -2.50 9.88 -20.08
N ARG A 130 -2.12 8.66 -19.70
CA ARG A 130 -3.04 7.62 -19.19
C ARG A 130 -2.66 7.17 -17.77
N MET A 131 -2.04 8.05 -17.00
CA MET A 131 -1.94 7.86 -15.56
C MET A 131 -3.33 7.64 -14.97
N CYS A 132 -3.43 6.78 -13.96
CA CYS A 132 -4.70 6.51 -13.28
C CYS A 132 -5.32 7.82 -12.77
N PRO A 133 -6.51 8.21 -13.26
CA PRO A 133 -7.17 9.42 -12.77
C PRO A 133 -7.68 9.25 -11.32
N GLY A 134 -7.78 8.00 -10.83
CA GLY A 134 -8.24 7.66 -9.49
C GLY A 134 -7.17 7.65 -8.40
N VAL A 135 -5.95 8.12 -8.68
CA VAL A 135 -4.82 8.07 -7.73
C VAL A 135 -5.15 8.76 -6.39
N HIS A 136 -5.76 9.93 -6.43
CA HIS A 136 -6.12 10.68 -5.22
C HIS A 136 -7.22 9.98 -4.43
N TYR A 137 -8.35 9.70 -5.08
CA TYR A 137 -9.48 9.01 -4.46
C TYR A 137 -9.03 7.72 -3.77
N GLY A 138 -8.28 6.92 -4.50
CA GLY A 138 -7.88 5.62 -4.05
C GLY A 138 -6.87 5.58 -2.91
N THR A 139 -5.85 6.43 -2.98
CA THR A 139 -4.89 6.56 -1.87
C THR A 139 -5.54 7.16 -0.63
N THR A 140 -6.50 8.08 -0.79
CA THR A 140 -7.30 8.61 0.31
C THR A 140 -8.16 7.52 0.96
N ILE A 141 -8.89 6.72 0.17
CA ILE A 141 -9.73 5.64 0.70
C ILE A 141 -8.90 4.59 1.42
N ALA A 142 -7.78 4.14 0.85
CA ALA A 142 -6.90 3.17 1.48
C ALA A 142 -6.40 3.67 2.85
N LYS A 143 -5.93 4.93 2.90
CA LYS A 143 -5.48 5.55 4.15
C LYS A 143 -6.60 5.73 5.17
N LEU A 144 -7.79 6.17 4.74
CA LEU A 144 -8.93 6.38 5.63
C LEU A 144 -9.37 5.06 6.29
N VAL A 145 -9.52 4.01 5.49
CA VAL A 145 -9.91 2.68 5.99
C VAL A 145 -8.85 2.14 6.93
N LEU A 146 -7.57 2.15 6.52
CA LEU A 146 -6.47 1.68 7.37
C LEU A 146 -6.40 2.48 8.67
N ALA A 147 -6.48 3.81 8.61
CA ALA A 147 -6.42 4.63 9.82
C ALA A 147 -7.56 4.31 10.79
N ASN A 148 -8.79 4.16 10.31
CA ASN A 148 -9.90 3.78 11.19
C ASN A 148 -9.72 2.38 11.79
N LEU A 149 -9.24 1.41 11.01
CA LEU A 149 -8.94 0.06 11.50
C LEU A 149 -7.82 0.04 12.56
N LEU A 150 -6.77 0.83 12.36
CA LEU A 150 -5.63 0.94 13.29
C LEU A 150 -5.97 1.74 14.54
N TYR A 151 -6.87 2.73 14.41
CA TYR A 151 -7.33 3.54 15.53
C TYR A 151 -8.13 2.69 16.52
N HIS A 152 -9.17 2.00 16.03
CA HIS A 152 -10.14 1.32 16.88
C HIS A 152 -9.72 -0.07 17.36
N PHE A 153 -8.78 -0.73 16.69
CA PHE A 153 -8.46 -2.12 16.96
C PHE A 153 -6.97 -2.38 17.06
N ASP A 154 -6.62 -3.23 18.01
CA ASP A 154 -5.44 -4.09 17.91
C ASP A 154 -5.82 -5.36 17.13
N TRP A 155 -4.82 -6.01 16.53
CA TRP A 155 -5.05 -7.09 15.59
C TRP A 155 -4.23 -8.33 15.94
N GLU A 156 -4.91 -9.47 15.97
CA GLU A 156 -4.28 -10.78 16.14
C GLU A 156 -4.51 -11.66 14.91
N LEU A 157 -3.51 -12.48 14.59
CA LEU A 157 -3.65 -13.52 13.58
C LEU A 157 -4.49 -14.67 14.15
N ALA A 158 -5.48 -15.11 13.40
CA ALA A 158 -6.33 -16.22 13.81
C ALA A 158 -5.53 -17.55 13.89
N ASN A 159 -6.08 -18.53 14.61
CA ASN A 159 -5.55 -19.90 14.68
C ASN A 159 -4.11 -20.03 15.22
N GLY A 160 -3.61 -19.03 15.96
CA GLY A 160 -2.28 -19.07 16.55
C GLY A 160 -1.13 -18.95 15.53
N VAL A 161 -1.42 -18.48 14.31
CA VAL A 161 -0.39 -18.21 13.30
C VAL A 161 0.55 -17.12 13.81
N LYS A 162 1.85 -17.35 13.72
CA LYS A 162 2.85 -16.35 14.10
C LYS A 162 3.09 -15.39 12.92
N PRO A 163 3.47 -14.13 13.16
CA PRO A 163 3.76 -13.15 12.10
C PRO A 163 4.69 -13.67 10.98
N GLN A 164 5.76 -14.36 11.36
CA GLN A 164 6.75 -14.93 10.44
C GLN A 164 6.19 -16.05 9.54
N ASP A 165 5.16 -16.76 10.02
CA ASP A 165 4.51 -17.88 9.35
C ASP A 165 3.26 -17.43 8.57
N LEU A 166 2.95 -16.12 8.56
CA LEU A 166 1.84 -15.58 7.79
C LEU A 166 2.09 -15.81 6.30
N ASP A 167 1.12 -16.49 5.67
CA ASP A 167 1.08 -16.70 4.24
C ASP A 167 1.09 -15.34 3.51
N MET A 168 1.99 -15.19 2.54
CA MET A 168 2.12 -14.01 1.68
C MET A 168 2.12 -14.42 0.21
N GLU A 169 1.66 -15.63 -0.12
CA GLU A 169 1.59 -16.09 -1.51
C GLU A 169 0.66 -15.20 -2.34
N GLU A 170 1.12 -14.84 -3.52
CA GLU A 170 0.38 -14.01 -4.46
C GLU A 170 -0.39 -14.88 -5.46
N ARG A 171 -1.62 -14.47 -5.78
CA ARG A 171 -2.35 -14.96 -6.94
C ARG A 171 -2.29 -13.91 -8.04
N LEU A 172 -1.54 -14.23 -9.10
CA LEU A 172 -1.47 -13.39 -10.28
C LEU A 172 -2.73 -13.57 -11.13
N GLY A 173 -3.50 -12.49 -11.31
CA GLY A 173 -4.65 -12.41 -12.20
C GLY A 173 -4.71 -11.06 -12.93
N LEU A 174 -5.91 -10.56 -13.20
CA LEU A 174 -6.09 -9.16 -13.63
C LEU A 174 -5.56 -8.17 -12.58
N ASP A 175 -5.72 -8.54 -11.31
CA ASP A 175 -5.12 -7.85 -10.17
C ASP A 175 -4.18 -8.80 -9.42
N LEU A 176 -3.12 -8.27 -8.80
CA LEU A 176 -2.26 -8.98 -7.86
C LEU A 176 -2.89 -8.94 -6.47
N ARG A 177 -3.23 -10.11 -5.93
CA ARG A 177 -3.87 -10.25 -4.61
C ARG A 177 -3.22 -11.38 -3.82
N ARG A 178 -3.53 -11.44 -2.54
CA ARG A 178 -3.23 -12.64 -1.74
C ARG A 178 -3.92 -13.84 -2.37
N LYS A 179 -3.23 -14.99 -2.34
CA LYS A 179 -3.79 -16.26 -2.79
C LYS A 179 -4.83 -16.78 -1.82
N ASN A 180 -4.59 -16.61 -0.51
CA ASN A 180 -5.48 -16.99 0.57
C ASN A 180 -5.90 -15.76 1.38
N ASP A 181 -7.17 -15.74 1.77
CA ASP A 181 -7.78 -14.64 2.50
C ASP A 181 -7.03 -14.36 3.81
N LEU A 182 -6.85 -13.08 4.15
CA LEU A 182 -6.34 -12.69 5.45
C LEU A 182 -7.41 -12.89 6.54
N VAL A 183 -7.17 -13.78 7.50
CA VAL A 183 -8.08 -14.03 8.64
C VAL A 183 -7.47 -13.49 9.92
N ILE A 184 -8.10 -12.44 10.47
CA ILE A 184 -7.59 -11.67 11.61
C ILE A 184 -8.71 -11.38 12.61
N ILE A 185 -8.33 -11.28 13.89
CA ILE A 185 -9.25 -11.04 14.99
C ILE A 185 -9.07 -9.59 15.46
N PRO A 186 -10.14 -8.76 15.41
CA PRO A 186 -10.10 -7.41 15.95
C PRO A 186 -10.23 -7.45 17.47
N ILE A 187 -9.32 -6.77 18.17
CA ILE A 187 -9.37 -6.54 19.61
C ILE A 187 -9.68 -5.06 19.82
N PRO A 188 -10.84 -4.70 20.39
CA PRO A 188 -11.18 -3.30 20.64
C PRO A 188 -10.09 -2.60 21.45
N TYR A 189 -9.58 -1.50 20.92
CA TYR A 189 -8.63 -0.64 21.63
C TYR A 189 -9.40 0.33 22.51
N HIS A 190 -9.23 0.22 23.82
CA HIS A 190 -9.81 1.13 24.78
C HIS A 190 -8.80 2.21 25.14
N HIS A 191 -9.13 3.46 24.81
CA HIS A 191 -8.40 4.61 25.32
C HIS A 191 -8.55 4.63 26.84
N GLN A 192 -7.45 4.45 27.57
CA GLN A 192 -7.44 4.76 28.99
C GLN A 192 -7.61 6.28 29.10
N ALA A 193 -8.77 6.70 29.63
CA ALA A 193 -8.95 8.08 30.05
C ALA A 193 -7.87 8.40 31.09
N ALA A 194 -6.99 9.34 30.75
CA ALA A 194 -6.08 9.94 31.72
C ALA A 194 -6.84 10.90 32.63
#